data_AF-A0A9P0CB73-F1
#
_entry.id   AF-A0A9P0CB73-F1
#
_cell.length_a   1.000
_cell.length_b   1.000
_cell.length_c   1.000
_cell.angle_alpha   90.00
_cell.angle_beta   90.00
_cell.angle_gamma   90.00
#
_symmetry.space_group_name_H-M   'P 1'
#
loop_
_entity.id
_entity.type
_entity.pdbx_description
1 polymer ?
#
loop_
_entity_poly.entity_id
_entity_poly.type
_entity_poly.pdbx_seq_one_letter_code
_entity_poly.pdbx_strand_id
1 'polypeptide(L)'
;MRLSIFPEEVLISLKEQERDNLKIVCEWGCDGSQQSKFKQKFENVTDSNENMFQSYFVPLRLVCGNDKKIVWANPTSPFPRYCRPIRFRFVKETTDITEEEKTQQRWTQIEHNF
;
A
#
# COMPACT_ATOMS: atom_id res chain seq x y z
N MET A 1 -8.15 -5.69 -5.52
CA MET A 1 -9.29 -6.07 -4.64
C MET A 1 -9.76 -4.82 -3.94
N ARG A 2 -11.05 -4.51 -4.05
CA ARG A 2 -11.68 -3.33 -3.45
C ARG A 2 -12.20 -3.71 -2.07
N LEU A 3 -11.72 -3.03 -1.03
CA LEU A 3 -12.11 -3.31 0.35
C LEU A 3 -13.60 -3.05 0.62
N SER A 4 -14.24 -2.16 -0.15
CA SER A 4 -15.67 -1.86 0.00
C SER A 4 -16.59 -3.03 -0.35
N ILE A 5 -16.12 -3.99 -1.15
CA ILE A 5 -16.94 -5.12 -1.63
C ILE A 5 -17.07 -6.22 -0.57
N PHE A 6 -16.07 -6.37 0.30
CA PHE A 6 -16.02 -7.52 1.22
C PHE A 6 -16.90 -7.37 2.47
N PRO A 7 -16.97 -6.19 3.12
CA PRO A 7 -17.89 -5.92 4.22
C PRO A 7 -19.09 -5.06 3.78
N GLU A 8 -19.52 -5.12 2.52
CA GLU A 8 -20.53 -4.19 1.96
C GLU A 8 -21.83 -4.16 2.79
N GLU A 9 -22.36 -5.32 3.16
CA GLU A 9 -23.56 -5.43 4.02
C GLU A 9 -23.34 -4.81 5.41
N VAL A 10 -22.14 -4.98 5.96
CA VAL A 10 -21.77 -4.39 7.26
C VAL A 10 -21.68 -2.87 7.14
N LEU A 11 -21.08 -2.36 6.05
CA LEU A 11 -20.98 -0.92 5.78
C LEU A 11 -22.37 -0.27 5.59
N ILE A 12 -23.27 -0.94 4.88
CA ILE A 12 -24.64 -0.47 4.65
C ILE A 12 -25.42 -0.46 5.98
N SER A 13 -25.19 -1.43 6.87
CA SER A 13 -25.87 -1.49 8.17
C SER A 13 -25.31 -0.56 9.25
N LEU A 14 -24.17 0.12 9.01
CA LEU A 14 -23.64 1.12 9.94
C LEU A 14 -24.57 2.34 10.06
N LYS A 15 -24.74 2.83 11.28
CA LYS A 15 -25.40 4.11 11.55
C LYS A 15 -24.56 5.26 10.99
N GLU A 16 -25.19 6.38 10.67
CA GLU A 16 -24.51 7.57 10.14
C GLU A 16 -23.31 8.01 10.99
N GLN A 17 -23.50 8.09 12.31
CA GLN A 17 -22.43 8.41 13.27
C GLN A 17 -21.25 7.41 13.27
N GLU A 18 -21.50 6.13 12.93
CA GLU A 18 -20.45 5.12 12.81
C GLU A 18 -19.68 5.27 11.49
N ARG A 19 -20.37 5.69 10.42
CA ARG A 19 -19.76 5.92 9.10
C ARG A 19 -18.82 7.12 9.12
N ASP A 20 -19.21 8.19 9.80
CA ASP A 20 -18.38 9.41 9.94
C ASP A 20 -17.08 9.15 10.71
N ASN A 21 -17.02 8.06 11.47
CA ASN A 21 -15.87 7.68 12.30
C ASN A 21 -15.17 6.40 11.80
N LEU A 22 -15.31 6.07 10.51
CA LEU A 22 -14.59 4.97 9.90
C LEU A 22 -13.10 5.31 9.75
N LYS A 23 -12.25 4.40 10.23
CA LYS A 23 -10.79 4.50 10.11
C LYS A 23 -10.24 3.22 9.53
N ILE A 24 -9.35 3.36 8.56
CA ILE A 24 -8.58 2.23 8.03
C ILE A 24 -7.19 2.22 8.67
N VAL A 25 -6.80 1.06 9.19
CA VAL A 25 -5.45 0.79 9.68
C VAL A 25 -4.71 0.05 8.58
N CYS A 26 -3.63 0.64 8.11
CA CYS A 26 -2.75 0.08 7.08
C CYS A 26 -1.31 0.00 7.59
N GLU A 27 -0.59 -0.98 7.07
CA GLU A 27 0.88 -0.99 7.08
C GLU A 27 1.37 -0.58 5.69
N TRP A 28 2.56 0.00 5.60
CA TRP A 28 3.20 0.30 4.34
C TRP A 28 4.69 -0.04 4.42
N GLY A 29 5.31 -0.27 3.26
CA GLY A 29 6.73 -0.57 3.18
C GLY A 29 7.27 -0.39 1.77
N CYS A 30 8.57 -0.60 1.64
CA CYS A 30 9.25 -0.63 0.36
C CYS A 30 10.39 -1.65 0.39
N ASP A 31 10.69 -2.25 -0.76
CA ASP A 31 11.69 -3.31 -0.88
C ASP A 31 12.33 -3.31 -2.28
N GLY A 32 13.62 -3.67 -2.33
CA GLY A 32 14.40 -3.83 -3.55
C GLY A 32 14.58 -5.30 -3.92
N SER A 33 14.53 -5.60 -5.22
CA SER A 33 14.86 -6.93 -5.74
C SER A 33 15.72 -6.84 -6.99
N GLN A 34 16.56 -7.86 -7.16
CA GLN A 34 17.35 -8.06 -8.38
C GLN A 34 16.65 -9.10 -9.26
N GLN A 35 16.57 -8.83 -10.55
CA GLN A 35 15.85 -9.63 -11.53
C GLN A 35 16.75 -9.92 -12.73
N SER A 36 16.48 -11.02 -13.43
CA SER A 36 17.15 -11.35 -14.69
C SER A 36 16.88 -10.28 -15.74
N LYS A 37 17.93 -9.81 -16.44
CA LYS A 37 17.78 -8.85 -17.55
C LYS A 37 16.85 -9.40 -18.61
N PHE A 38 15.84 -8.60 -18.96
CA PHE A 38 15.04 -8.90 -20.14
C PHE A 38 15.85 -8.60 -21.39
N LYS A 39 15.89 -9.52 -22.35
CA LYS A 39 16.66 -9.39 -23.59
C LYS A 39 15.95 -8.51 -24.63
N GLN A 40 15.39 -7.39 -24.20
CA GLN A 40 14.82 -6.38 -25.08
C GLN A 40 15.79 -5.21 -25.18
N LYS A 41 15.93 -4.67 -26.39
CA LYS A 41 16.71 -3.46 -26.60
C LYS A 41 15.96 -2.27 -25.99
N PHE A 42 16.59 -1.58 -25.06
CA PHE A 42 16.09 -0.31 -24.55
C PHE A 42 16.41 0.82 -25.54
N GLU A 43 15.62 1.90 -25.48
CA GLU A 43 15.85 3.09 -26.29
C GLU A 43 17.15 3.78 -25.86
N ASN A 44 17.39 3.90 -24.55
CA ASN A 44 18.66 4.41 -24.01
C ASN A 44 19.59 3.26 -23.60
N VAL A 45 20.89 3.45 -23.87
CA VAL A 45 21.94 2.46 -23.53
C VAL A 45 22.14 2.31 -22.02
N THR A 46 21.77 3.32 -21.24
CA THR A 46 21.91 3.36 -19.79
C THR A 46 20.74 2.72 -19.03
N ASP A 47 19.64 2.44 -19.72
CA ASP A 47 18.45 1.87 -19.08
C ASP A 47 18.67 0.38 -18.77
N SER A 48 18.22 -0.04 -17.59
CA SER A 48 18.32 -1.42 -17.13
C SER A 48 17.11 -1.78 -16.29
N ASN A 49 16.62 -3.00 -16.44
CA ASN A 49 15.57 -3.59 -15.61
C ASN A 49 16.10 -4.64 -14.63
N GLU A 50 17.42 -4.67 -14.39
CA GLU A 50 18.06 -5.61 -13.45
C GLU A 50 17.63 -5.41 -12.01
N ASN A 51 17.27 -4.19 -11.66
CA ASN A 51 16.90 -3.83 -10.31
C ASN A 51 15.50 -3.27 -10.34
N MET A 52 14.69 -3.71 -9.40
CA MET A 52 13.35 -3.20 -9.17
C MET A 52 13.25 -2.77 -7.72
N PHE A 53 12.74 -1.57 -7.50
CA PHE A 53 12.37 -1.05 -6.20
C PHE A 53 10.86 -0.80 -6.19
N GLN A 54 10.18 -1.33 -5.19
CA GLN A 54 8.72 -1.23 -5.07
C GLN A 54 8.33 -0.69 -3.70
N SER A 55 7.32 0.18 -3.67
CA SER A 55 6.61 0.53 -2.44
C SER A 55 5.21 -0.07 -2.46
N TYR A 56 4.71 -0.41 -1.29
CA TYR A 56 3.45 -1.12 -1.11
C TYR A 56 2.73 -0.68 0.16
N PHE A 57 1.44 -0.96 0.22
CA PHE A 57 0.67 -0.93 1.47
C PHE A 57 -0.18 -2.18 1.63
N VAL A 58 -0.50 -2.50 2.88
CA VAL A 58 -1.34 -3.63 3.27
C VAL A 58 -2.44 -3.09 4.18
N PRO A 59 -3.71 -3.17 3.79
CA PRO A 59 -4.80 -2.88 4.71
C PRO A 59 -4.87 -3.99 5.76
N LEU A 60 -4.86 -3.59 7.03
CA LEU A 60 -4.90 -4.51 8.17
C LEU A 60 -6.31 -4.61 8.74
N ARG A 61 -6.95 -3.47 9.03
CA ARG A 61 -8.26 -3.40 9.68
C ARG A 61 -9.06 -2.18 9.24
N LEU A 62 -10.38 -2.31 9.22
CA LEU A 62 -11.34 -1.21 9.13
C LEU A 62 -12.12 -1.18 10.45
N VAL A 63 -12.11 -0.04 11.13
CA VAL A 63 -12.68 0.13 12.47
C VAL A 63 -13.61 1.34 12.52
N CYS A 64 -14.59 1.33 13.43
CA CYS A 64 -15.44 2.49 13.69
C CYS A 64 -15.61 2.76 15.20
N GLY A 65 -15.94 4.00 15.55
CA GLY A 65 -16.28 4.42 16.91
C GLY A 65 -15.14 4.28 17.92
N ASN A 66 -14.08 5.07 17.75
CA ASN A 66 -12.86 5.05 18.59
C ASN A 66 -12.28 3.63 18.74
N ASP A 67 -12.14 2.92 17.62
CA ASP A 67 -11.55 1.58 17.51
C ASP A 67 -12.29 0.45 18.28
N LYS A 68 -13.52 0.69 18.73
CA LYS A 68 -14.30 -0.29 19.50
C LYS A 68 -14.93 -1.39 18.64
N LYS A 69 -15.22 -1.12 17.37
CA LYS A 69 -15.88 -2.06 16.45
C LYS A 69 -15.02 -2.28 15.22
N ILE A 70 -14.65 -3.54 14.99
CA ILE A 70 -13.94 -3.97 13.78
C ILE A 70 -14.99 -4.32 12.73
N VAL A 71 -15.03 -3.53 11.65
CA VAL A 71 -15.91 -3.74 10.48
C VAL A 71 -15.30 -4.78 9.55
N TRP A 72 -13.98 -4.75 9.41
CA TRP A 72 -13.23 -5.72 8.63
C TRP A 72 -11.83 -5.87 9.20
N ALA A 73 -11.31 -7.10 9.14
CA ALA A 73 -9.92 -7.38 9.42
C ALA A 73 -9.37 -8.24 8.29
N ASN A 74 -8.13 -7.98 7.90
CA ASN A 74 -7.44 -8.82 6.95
C ASN A 74 -7.36 -10.24 7.53
N PRO A 75 -8.01 -11.24 6.89
CA PRO A 75 -8.13 -12.58 7.44
C PRO A 75 -6.80 -13.33 7.46
N THR A 76 -5.72 -12.79 6.91
CA THR A 76 -4.42 -13.47 6.94
C THR A 76 -3.21 -12.55 6.85
N SER A 77 -2.32 -12.68 7.84
CA SER A 77 -0.93 -12.22 7.82
C SER A 77 -0.01 -13.34 7.31
N PRO A 78 1.02 -13.12 6.47
CA PRO A 78 1.24 -12.07 5.48
C PRO A 78 1.09 -12.69 4.07
N PHE A 79 -0.12 -12.68 3.49
CA PHE A 79 -0.26 -13.12 2.10
C PHE A 79 -0.06 -11.96 1.12
N PRO A 80 0.75 -12.13 0.05
CA PRO A 80 0.92 -11.14 -1.01
C PRO A 80 -0.39 -10.66 -1.65
N ARG A 81 -1.47 -11.43 -1.48
CA ARG A 81 -2.82 -11.12 -1.99
C ARG A 81 -3.36 -9.77 -1.52
N TYR A 82 -2.98 -9.32 -0.32
CA TYR A 82 -3.38 -8.04 0.25
C TYR A 82 -2.30 -6.96 0.15
N CYS A 83 -1.10 -7.31 -0.30
CA CYS A 83 -0.05 -6.36 -0.62
C CYS A 83 -0.45 -5.60 -1.90
N ARG A 84 -0.69 -4.30 -1.75
CA ARG A 84 -1.09 -3.40 -2.84
C ARG A 84 0.12 -2.56 -3.23
N PRO A 85 0.63 -2.70 -4.46
CA PRO A 85 1.72 -1.84 -4.90
C PRO A 85 1.24 -0.39 -5.02
N ILE A 86 2.10 0.54 -4.59
CA ILE A 86 1.91 1.98 -4.72
C ILE A 86 2.71 2.48 -5.91
N ARG A 87 4.01 2.13 -5.97
CA ARG A 87 4.94 2.59 -6.99
C ARG A 87 5.97 1.52 -7.33
N PHE A 88 6.35 1.44 -8.60
CA PHE A 88 7.45 0.62 -9.10
C PHE A 88 8.50 1.50 -9.78
N ARG A 89 9.77 1.20 -9.56
CA ARG A 89 10.92 1.89 -10.16
C ARG A 89 11.96 0.85 -10.60
N PHE A 90 12.53 1.01 -11.79
CA PHE A 90 13.65 0.18 -12.25
C PHE A 90 14.98 0.80 -11.79
N VAL A 91 15.21 0.78 -10.48
CA VAL A 91 16.39 1.35 -9.83
C VAL A 91 16.90 0.38 -8.77
N LYS A 92 18.20 0.43 -8.50
CA LYS A 92 18.79 -0.30 -7.38
C LYS A 92 18.37 0.35 -6.07
N GLU A 93 17.99 -0.48 -5.11
CA GLU A 93 17.77 0.00 -3.75
C GLU A 93 19.07 0.58 -3.18
N THR A 94 18.97 1.81 -2.67
CA THR A 94 20.03 2.55 -2.01
C THR A 94 19.41 3.35 -0.87
N THR A 95 20.21 3.77 0.10
CA THR A 95 19.72 4.57 1.23
C THR A 95 18.97 5.82 0.77
N ASP A 96 19.49 6.52 -0.24
CA ASP A 96 18.86 7.73 -0.77
C ASP A 96 17.48 7.46 -1.38
N ILE A 97 17.35 6.38 -2.15
CA ILE A 97 16.08 5.97 -2.78
C ILE A 97 15.05 5.57 -1.72
N THR A 98 15.49 4.86 -0.68
CA THR A 98 14.62 4.43 0.42
C THR A 98 14.14 5.62 1.25
N GLU A 99 15.01 6.60 1.54
CA GLU A 99 14.64 7.82 2.27
C GLU A 99 13.77 8.76 1.42
N GLU A 100 14.02 8.85 0.10
CA GLU A 100 13.16 9.56 -0.85
C GLU A 100 11.73 9.00 -0.80
N GLU A 101 11.58 7.68 -0.92
CA GLU A 101 10.27 7.03 -0.91
C GLU A 101 9.56 7.21 0.44
N LYS A 102 10.28 7.08 1.56
CA LYS A 102 9.73 7.37 2.91
C LYS A 102 9.21 8.79 3.03
N THR A 103 9.97 9.76 2.50
CA THR A 103 9.58 11.17 2.54
C THR A 103 8.30 11.39 1.74
N GLN A 104 8.24 10.86 0.51
CA GLN A 104 7.05 10.97 -0.35
C GLN A 104 5.80 10.38 0.32
N GLN A 105 5.90 9.18 0.91
CA GLN A 105 4.75 8.53 1.56
C GLN A 105 4.27 9.28 2.80
N ARG A 106 5.18 9.91 3.55
CA ARG A 106 4.83 10.75 4.70
C ARG A 106 4.01 11.97 4.29
N TRP A 107 4.34 12.62 3.17
CA TRP A 107 3.57 13.76 2.66
C TRP A 107 2.15 13.36 2.25
N THR A 108 1.99 12.24 1.56
CA THR A 108 0.68 11.70 1.18
C THR A 108 -0.18 11.39 2.41
N GLN A 109 0.42 10.88 3.50
CA GLN A 109 -0.29 10.62 4.76
C GLN A 109 -0.76 11.90 5.46
N ILE A 110 -0.06 13.03 5.28
CA ILE A 110 -0.46 14.33 5.84
C ILE A 110 -1.67 14.89 5.09
N GLU A 111 -1.71 14.80 3.76
CA GLU A 111 -2.84 15.32 2.96
C GLU A 111 -4.16 14.58 3.21
N HIS A 112 -4.11 13.30 3.60
CA HIS A 112 -5.30 12.51 3.93
C HIS A 112 -5.82 12.70 5.37
N ASN A 113 -5.16 13.52 6.20
CA ASN A 113 -5.57 13.82 7.57
C ASN A 113 -6.23 15.21 7.71
N PHE A 114 -6.68 15.82 6.62
CA PHE A 114 -7.43 17.08 6.59
C PHE A 114 -8.87 16.90 6.12
#